data_AF-A0A0F7R5V1-F1
#
_entry.id   AF-A0A0F7R5V1-F1
#
_cell.length_a   1.000
_cell.length_b   1.000
_cell.length_c   1.000
_cell.angle_alpha   90.00
_cell.angle_beta   90.00
_cell.angle_gamma   90.00
#
_symmetry.space_group_name_H-M   'P 1'
#
loop_
_entity.id
_entity.type
_entity.pdbx_description
1 polymer ?
#
loop_
_entity_poly.entity_id
_entity_poly.type
_entity_poly.pdbx_seq_one_letter_code
_entity_poly.pdbx_strand_id
1 'polypeptide(L)'
;MNINDALTSILASKKYRALCPDTVRRILTEEWGRHKSPKQAVEAARTRLHGICGAYVTPESLKAAAAALSAGDVKKALSLHASTKERLAELDTLYDFIFSAETPRRVLDIACGLNPLALYERGIASVWGCDIHQGLGDVITPFAREKDWDFTFALQDVLCAPPAEAGDLALIFKLLPLLEREQAGSAMALLQSLNTPRMAVSFPTRSLGGRGKGMEANYAAWFEGGLPTEFEIEDKKTIGTELIYLIKKNG
;
A
#
# COMPACT_ATOMS: atom_id res chain seq x y z
N MET A 1 27.20 7.27 18.06
CA MET A 1 25.97 7.22 17.25
C MET A 1 25.43 5.80 17.30
N ASN A 2 24.27 5.62 17.93
CA ASN A 2 23.55 4.35 17.99
C ASN A 2 22.28 4.40 17.11
N ILE A 3 21.50 3.31 17.05
CA ILE A 3 20.27 3.22 16.25
C ILE A 3 19.23 4.28 16.65
N ASN A 4 19.09 4.59 17.94
CA ASN A 4 18.12 5.58 18.42
C ASN A 4 18.51 7.00 17.96
N ASP A 5 19.80 7.37 18.04
CA ASP A 5 20.28 8.66 17.53
C ASP A 5 20.01 8.81 16.02
N ALA A 6 20.26 7.72 15.26
CA ALA A 6 20.04 7.68 13.83
C ALA A 6 18.55 7.78 13.46
N LEU A 7 17.68 7.10 14.21
CA LEU A 7 16.23 7.16 14.06
C LEU A 7 15.73 8.61 14.24
N THR A 8 16.12 9.26 15.34
CA THR A 8 15.77 10.66 15.60
C THR A 8 16.28 11.57 14.49
N SER A 9 17.51 11.37 14.01
CA SER A 9 18.10 12.16 12.92
C SER A 9 17.36 11.98 11.58
N ILE A 10 16.94 10.76 11.24
CA ILE A 10 16.17 10.48 10.03
C ILE A 10 14.78 11.13 10.13
N LEU A 11 14.06 10.92 11.24
CA LEU A 11 12.71 11.46 11.44
C LEU A 11 12.70 13.00 11.62
N ALA A 12 13.81 13.62 12.03
CA ALA A 12 13.92 15.08 12.03
C ALA A 12 14.06 15.69 10.62
N SER A 13 14.44 14.88 9.62
CA SER A 13 14.65 15.38 8.26
C SER A 13 13.32 15.59 7.51
N LYS A 14 13.23 16.69 6.75
CA LYS A 14 12.02 17.05 5.98
C LYS A 14 11.50 15.91 5.09
N LYS A 15 12.41 15.08 4.57
CA LYS A 15 12.11 13.98 3.63
C LYS A 15 11.45 12.78 4.31
N TYR A 16 11.80 12.47 5.56
CA TYR A 16 11.37 11.22 6.22
C TYR A 16 10.54 11.44 7.49
N ARG A 17 10.29 12.69 7.89
CA ARG A 17 9.54 13.04 9.12
C ARG A 17 8.11 12.49 9.21
N ALA A 18 7.51 12.15 8.07
CA ALA A 18 6.17 11.60 8.00
C ALA A 18 6.16 10.06 7.90
N LEU A 19 7.32 9.40 7.93
CA LEU A 19 7.38 7.94 7.87
C LEU A 19 7.09 7.31 9.24
N CYS A 20 6.51 6.12 9.19
CA CYS A 20 6.33 5.25 10.34
C CYS A 20 7.67 5.05 11.08
N PRO A 21 7.75 5.41 12.38
CA PRO A 21 8.96 5.21 13.16
C PRO A 21 9.42 3.75 13.22
N ASP A 22 8.48 2.80 13.19
CA ASP A 22 8.79 1.38 13.20
C ASP A 22 9.44 0.92 11.90
N THR A 23 9.01 1.44 10.74
CA THR A 23 9.70 1.22 9.45
C THR A 23 11.13 1.73 9.52
N VAL A 24 11.33 2.96 9.99
CA VAL A 24 12.68 3.55 10.06
C VAL A 24 13.56 2.75 11.02
N ARG A 25 13.03 2.33 12.17
CA ARG A 25 13.74 1.51 13.15
C ARG A 25 14.10 0.13 12.58
N ARG A 26 13.16 -0.55 11.92
CA ARG A 26 13.37 -1.87 11.30
C ARG A 26 14.49 -1.81 10.27
N ILE A 27 14.40 -0.89 9.31
CA ILE A 27 15.42 -0.70 8.28
C ILE A 27 16.78 -0.35 8.90
N LEU A 28 16.83 0.56 9.88
CA LEU A 28 18.08 0.89 10.57
C LEU A 28 18.70 -0.32 11.25
N THR A 29 17.89 -1.15 11.92
CA THR A 29 18.36 -2.34 12.64
C THR A 29 18.95 -3.37 11.67
N GLU A 30 18.29 -3.61 10.55
CA GLU A 30 18.77 -4.50 9.50
C GLU A 30 20.10 -4.00 8.90
N GLU A 31 20.20 -2.71 8.55
CA GLU A 31 21.42 -2.13 7.99
C GLU A 31 22.56 -2.07 9.00
N TRP A 32 22.26 -1.91 10.29
CA TRP A 32 23.28 -1.99 11.35
C TRP A 32 23.93 -3.37 11.44
N GLY A 33 23.16 -4.43 11.18
CA GLY A 33 23.69 -5.80 11.12
C GLY A 33 24.56 -6.07 9.89
N ARG A 34 24.42 -5.26 8.82
CA ARG A 34 25.11 -5.46 7.52
C ARG A 34 26.37 -4.61 7.35
N HIS A 35 26.50 -3.51 8.09
CA HIS A 35 27.57 -2.53 7.91
C HIS A 35 28.44 -2.35 9.16
N LYS A 36 29.76 -2.27 8.95
CA LYS A 36 30.73 -2.10 10.05
C LYS A 36 30.74 -0.69 10.66
N SER A 37 30.32 0.32 9.90
CA SER A 37 30.31 1.71 10.37
C SER A 37 28.87 2.24 10.50
N PRO A 38 28.54 2.94 11.61
CA PRO A 38 27.24 3.59 11.77
C PRO A 38 26.87 4.53 10.63
N LYS A 39 27.85 5.25 10.08
CA LYS A 39 27.64 6.16 8.95
C LYS A 39 27.15 5.41 7.70
N GLN A 40 27.80 4.31 7.32
CA GLN A 40 27.37 3.51 6.18
C GLN A 40 25.98 2.90 6.38
N ALA A 41 25.69 2.39 7.59
CA ALA A 41 24.35 1.87 7.92
C ALA A 41 23.25 2.94 7.73
N VAL A 42 23.50 4.17 8.17
CA VAL A 42 22.55 5.29 8.02
C VAL A 42 22.38 5.70 6.54
N GLU A 43 23.45 5.74 5.76
CA GLU A 43 23.39 6.05 4.32
C GLU A 43 22.62 4.96 3.54
N ALA A 44 22.87 3.68 3.86
CA ALA A 44 22.14 2.55 3.29
C ALA A 44 20.66 2.59 3.67
N ALA A 45 20.34 2.85 4.95
CA ALA A 45 18.97 2.99 5.43
C ALA A 45 18.21 4.11 4.70
N ARG A 46 18.83 5.29 4.52
CA ARG A 46 18.21 6.40 3.76
C ARG A 46 17.95 6.02 2.30
N THR A 47 18.83 5.23 1.69
CA THR A 47 18.70 4.75 0.31
C THR A 47 17.52 3.77 0.20
N ARG A 48 17.43 2.77 1.11
CA ARG A 48 16.30 1.84 1.18
C ARG A 48 14.97 2.56 1.41
N LEU A 49 14.89 3.45 2.40
CA LEU A 49 13.70 4.26 2.67
C LEU A 49 13.28 5.10 1.47
N HIS A 50 14.24 5.62 0.69
CA HIS A 50 13.93 6.34 -0.54
C HIS A 50 13.30 5.45 -1.61
N GLY A 51 13.78 4.22 -1.77
CA GLY A 51 13.21 3.24 -2.69
C GLY A 51 11.80 2.81 -2.31
N ILE A 52 11.52 2.69 -1.01
CA ILE A 52 10.20 2.30 -0.49
C ILE A 52 9.18 3.45 -0.63
N CYS A 53 9.54 4.68 -0.28
CA CYS A 53 8.55 5.77 -0.11
C CYS A 53 8.62 6.85 -1.20
N GLY A 54 9.76 7.02 -1.86
CA GLY A 54 10.13 8.28 -2.52
C GLY A 54 9.44 8.58 -3.85
N ALA A 55 8.72 7.62 -4.44
CA ALA A 55 8.19 7.75 -5.80
C ALA A 55 6.67 8.02 -5.88
N TYR A 56 5.95 7.95 -4.75
CA TYR A 56 4.48 7.94 -4.78
C TYR A 56 3.85 9.30 -4.52
N VAL A 57 4.42 10.09 -3.61
CA VAL A 57 3.93 11.42 -3.21
C VAL A 57 5.09 12.36 -2.88
N THR A 58 4.80 13.66 -2.93
CA THR A 58 5.66 14.71 -2.36
C THR A 58 4.85 15.55 -1.36
N PRO A 59 5.49 16.31 -0.48
CA PRO A 59 4.77 17.24 0.40
C PRO A 59 3.84 18.20 -0.35
N GLU A 60 4.26 18.65 -1.54
CA GLU A 60 3.47 19.52 -2.41
C GLU A 60 2.28 18.78 -3.02
N SER A 61 2.45 17.52 -3.44
CA SER A 61 1.36 16.72 -4.00
C SER A 61 0.30 16.39 -2.94
N LEU A 62 0.71 16.12 -1.69
CA LEU A 62 -0.21 15.91 -0.56
C LEU A 62 -1.00 17.18 -0.22
N LYS A 63 -0.32 18.34 -0.18
CA LYS A 63 -0.98 19.64 0.02
C LYS A 63 -2.00 19.92 -1.10
N ALA A 64 -1.63 19.65 -2.34
CA ALA A 64 -2.52 19.81 -3.48
C ALA A 64 -3.69 18.81 -3.44
N ALA A 65 -3.49 17.60 -2.92
CA ALA A 65 -4.54 16.60 -2.78
C ALA A 65 -5.57 17.02 -1.73
N ALA A 66 -5.12 17.49 -0.56
CA ALA A 66 -6.01 18.06 0.45
C ALA A 66 -6.82 19.24 -0.10
N ALA A 67 -6.17 20.16 -0.84
CA ALA A 67 -6.86 21.29 -1.45
C ALA A 67 -7.88 20.87 -2.53
N ALA A 68 -7.59 19.81 -3.29
CA ALA A 68 -8.53 19.24 -4.25
C ALA A 68 -9.75 18.63 -3.53
N LEU A 69 -9.54 17.90 -2.43
CA LEU A 69 -10.62 17.35 -1.61
C LEU A 69 -11.50 18.43 -1.00
N SER A 70 -10.93 19.52 -0.48
CA SER A 70 -11.70 20.66 0.02
C SER A 70 -12.54 21.35 -1.06
N ALA A 71 -12.17 21.22 -2.33
CA ALA A 71 -12.93 21.70 -3.47
C ALA A 71 -13.92 20.65 -4.03
N GLY A 72 -14.01 19.46 -3.41
CA GLY A 72 -14.84 18.35 -3.88
C GLY A 72 -14.28 17.58 -5.09
N ASP A 73 -13.02 17.80 -5.47
CA ASP A 73 -12.39 17.17 -6.65
C ASP A 73 -11.58 15.92 -6.24
N VAL A 74 -12.30 14.83 -5.96
CA VAL A 74 -11.72 13.55 -5.54
C VAL A 74 -10.83 12.94 -6.62
N LYS A 75 -11.22 13.07 -7.90
CA LYS A 75 -10.44 12.59 -9.04
C LYS A 75 -9.07 13.25 -9.13
N LYS A 76 -9.00 14.58 -8.91
CA LYS A 76 -7.72 15.30 -8.87
C LYS A 76 -6.87 14.88 -7.68
N ALA A 77 -7.47 14.67 -6.50
CA ALA A 77 -6.75 14.16 -5.34
C ALA A 77 -6.12 12.79 -5.63
N LEU A 78 -6.89 11.86 -6.21
CA LEU A 78 -6.40 10.54 -6.65
C LEU A 78 -5.24 10.65 -7.66
N SER A 79 -5.23 11.68 -8.52
CA SER A 79 -4.17 11.88 -9.52
C SER A 79 -2.83 12.34 -8.94
N LEU A 80 -2.80 12.76 -7.67
CA LEU A 80 -1.61 13.31 -6.99
C LEU A 80 -0.81 12.27 -6.20
N HIS A 81 -1.22 11.01 -6.29
CA HIS A 81 -0.48 9.85 -5.82
C HIS A 81 -0.22 8.91 -7.00
N ALA A 82 1.04 8.50 -7.22
CA ALA A 82 1.46 7.84 -8.46
C ALA A 82 0.67 6.55 -8.75
N SER A 83 0.47 5.69 -7.75
CA SER A 83 -0.22 4.40 -7.93
C SER A 83 -1.70 4.56 -8.30
N THR A 84 -2.39 5.54 -7.70
CA THR A 84 -3.80 5.82 -8.00
C THR A 84 -3.94 6.59 -9.31
N LYS A 85 -2.99 7.46 -9.66
CA LYS A 85 -2.91 8.12 -10.96
C LYS A 85 -2.85 7.12 -12.12
N GLU A 86 -2.03 6.07 -12.00
CA GLU A 86 -1.96 4.99 -13.00
C GLU A 86 -3.30 4.28 -13.18
N ARG A 87 -4.07 4.15 -12.10
CA ARG A 87 -5.35 3.42 -12.06
C ARG A 87 -6.53 4.24 -12.56
N LEU A 88 -6.45 5.57 -12.53
CA LEU A 88 -7.57 6.48 -12.81
C LEU A 88 -8.31 6.22 -14.13
N ALA A 89 -7.60 5.79 -15.17
CA ALA A 89 -8.21 5.54 -16.48
C ALA A 89 -9.17 4.34 -16.48
N GLU A 90 -8.94 3.37 -15.58
CA GLU A 90 -9.67 2.09 -15.53
C GLU A 90 -10.32 1.87 -14.16
N LEU A 91 -10.52 2.94 -13.39
CA LEU A 91 -10.97 2.86 -12.01
C LEU A 91 -12.38 2.26 -11.89
N ASP A 92 -13.28 2.59 -12.82
CA ASP A 92 -14.64 2.01 -12.89
C ASP A 92 -14.54 0.51 -13.22
N THR A 93 -13.90 0.16 -14.33
CA THR A 93 -13.66 -1.23 -14.77
C THR A 93 -13.04 -2.10 -13.67
N LEU A 94 -12.06 -1.57 -12.93
CA LEU A 94 -11.38 -2.29 -11.85
C LEU A 94 -12.34 -2.63 -10.71
N TYR A 95 -13.09 -1.64 -10.22
CA TYR A 95 -13.98 -1.86 -9.07
C TYR A 95 -15.24 -2.64 -9.45
N ASP A 96 -15.73 -2.50 -10.69
CA ASP A 96 -16.79 -3.35 -11.22
C ASP A 96 -16.37 -4.81 -11.25
N PHE A 97 -15.11 -5.09 -11.61
CA PHE A 97 -14.54 -6.44 -11.56
C PHE A 97 -14.45 -6.96 -10.12
N ILE A 98 -13.88 -6.17 -9.21
CA ILE A 98 -13.66 -6.59 -7.81
C ILE A 98 -14.98 -6.80 -7.06
N PHE A 99 -15.98 -5.94 -7.28
CA PHE A 99 -17.28 -5.98 -6.60
C PHE A 99 -18.36 -6.74 -7.37
N SER A 100 -17.97 -7.45 -8.44
CA SER A 100 -18.91 -8.17 -9.32
C SER A 100 -19.75 -9.22 -8.59
N ALA A 101 -19.16 -9.93 -7.62
CA ALA A 101 -19.87 -10.92 -6.81
C ALA A 101 -20.67 -10.27 -5.67
N GLU A 102 -20.06 -9.33 -4.96
CA GLU A 102 -20.66 -8.64 -3.82
C GLU A 102 -19.91 -7.32 -3.56
N THR A 103 -20.64 -6.26 -3.20
CA THR A 103 -20.04 -5.02 -2.69
C THR A 103 -19.78 -5.18 -1.19
N PRO A 104 -18.53 -5.17 -0.71
CA PRO A 104 -18.21 -5.38 0.70
C PRO A 104 -18.70 -4.20 1.56
N ARG A 105 -19.12 -4.48 2.79
CA ARG A 105 -19.49 -3.44 3.75
C ARG A 105 -18.25 -2.81 4.38
N ARG A 106 -17.25 -3.63 4.73
CA ARG A 106 -15.99 -3.22 5.34
C ARG A 106 -14.79 -3.70 4.54
N VAL A 107 -13.95 -2.76 4.11
CA VAL A 107 -12.72 -3.03 3.35
C VAL A 107 -11.48 -2.71 4.17
N LEU A 108 -10.50 -3.61 4.15
CA LEU A 108 -9.14 -3.33 4.63
C LEU A 108 -8.27 -2.96 3.42
N ASP A 109 -7.73 -1.75 3.36
CA ASP A 109 -6.85 -1.31 2.26
C ASP A 109 -5.39 -1.29 2.76
N ILE A 110 -4.58 -2.26 2.30
CA ILE A 110 -3.24 -2.51 2.83
C ILE A 110 -2.18 -1.81 1.96
N ALA A 111 -1.36 -0.96 2.58
CA ALA A 111 -0.52 0.02 1.88
C ALA A 111 -1.37 0.92 0.96
N CYS A 112 -2.36 1.57 1.58
CA CYS A 112 -3.52 2.12 0.89
C CYS A 112 -3.21 3.29 -0.05
N GLY A 113 -2.09 4.01 0.15
CA GLY A 113 -1.87 5.25 -0.59
C GLY A 113 -3.06 6.21 -0.46
N LEU A 114 -3.52 6.77 -1.59
CA LEU A 114 -4.78 7.54 -1.67
C LEU A 114 -5.98 6.72 -2.19
N ASN A 115 -5.84 5.40 -2.33
CA ASN A 115 -6.88 4.51 -2.86
C ASN A 115 -8.20 4.50 -2.06
N PRO A 116 -8.23 4.74 -0.73
CA PRO A 116 -9.48 4.85 0.01
C PRO A 116 -10.45 5.92 -0.54
N LEU A 117 -9.94 6.97 -1.18
CA LEU A 117 -10.78 7.98 -1.84
C LEU A 117 -11.58 7.40 -3.02
N ALA A 118 -11.04 6.40 -3.72
CA ALA A 118 -11.79 5.69 -4.75
C ALA A 118 -12.89 4.82 -4.13
N LEU A 119 -12.63 4.20 -2.97
CA LEU A 119 -13.63 3.43 -2.23
C LEU A 119 -14.79 4.30 -1.72
N TYR A 120 -14.49 5.54 -1.30
CA TYR A 120 -15.51 6.54 -0.97
C TYR A 120 -16.45 6.81 -2.15
N GLU A 121 -15.91 7.06 -3.35
CA GLU A 121 -16.72 7.30 -4.56
C GLU A 121 -17.54 6.08 -5.00
N ARG A 122 -17.20 4.88 -4.52
CA ARG A 122 -17.98 3.64 -4.72
C ARG A 122 -19.00 3.37 -3.63
N GLY A 123 -19.13 4.25 -2.63
CA GLY A 123 -20.08 4.09 -1.54
C GLY A 123 -19.72 2.96 -0.56
N ILE A 124 -18.43 2.59 -0.45
CA ILE A 124 -18.00 1.61 0.56
C ILE A 124 -18.22 2.21 1.95
N ALA A 125 -19.05 1.54 2.75
CA ALA A 125 -19.53 2.06 4.02
C ALA A 125 -18.43 2.23 5.06
N SER A 126 -17.49 1.29 5.14
CA SER A 126 -16.44 1.26 6.16
C SER A 126 -15.10 0.88 5.55
N VAL A 127 -14.06 1.68 5.81
CA VAL A 127 -12.70 1.41 5.34
C VAL A 127 -11.69 1.57 6.47
N TRP A 128 -10.85 0.56 6.65
CA TRP A 128 -9.61 0.70 7.41
C TRP A 128 -8.44 0.68 6.44
N GLY A 129 -7.67 1.77 6.37
CA GLY A 129 -6.48 1.86 5.56
C GLY A 129 -5.22 1.87 6.42
N CYS A 130 -4.19 1.15 6.01
CA CYS A 130 -2.87 1.31 6.62
C CYS A 130 -1.80 1.63 5.60
N ASP A 131 -0.83 2.45 6.00
CA ASP A 131 0.34 2.77 5.21
C ASP A 131 1.48 3.22 6.15
N ILE A 132 2.69 3.30 5.61
CA ILE A 132 3.88 3.75 6.34
C ILE A 132 4.12 5.25 6.23
N HIS A 133 3.28 5.99 5.49
CA HIS A 133 3.41 7.43 5.32
C HIS A 133 2.22 8.21 5.91
N GLN A 134 2.44 8.88 7.05
CA GLN A 134 1.41 9.61 7.82
C GLN A 134 0.67 10.68 7.00
N GLY A 135 1.38 11.32 6.06
CA GLY A 135 0.79 12.32 5.18
C GLY A 135 -0.39 11.83 4.34
N LEU A 136 -0.56 10.52 4.16
CA LEU A 136 -1.74 9.95 3.48
C LEU A 136 -2.97 10.03 4.39
N GLY A 137 -2.86 9.60 5.64
CA GLY A 137 -3.89 9.79 6.66
C GLY A 137 -4.23 11.26 6.88
N ASP A 138 -3.21 12.14 6.88
CA ASP A 138 -3.40 13.59 7.02
C ASP A 138 -4.22 14.20 5.87
N VAL A 139 -4.25 13.58 4.69
CA VAL A 139 -5.11 13.99 3.55
C VAL A 139 -6.50 13.38 3.65
N ILE A 140 -6.61 12.08 3.92
CA ILE A 140 -7.87 11.34 3.80
C ILE A 140 -8.76 11.54 5.04
N THR A 141 -8.19 11.53 6.24
CA THR A 141 -8.97 11.57 7.49
C THR A 141 -9.78 12.86 7.67
N PRO A 142 -9.27 14.08 7.36
CA PRO A 142 -10.09 15.29 7.43
C PRO A 142 -11.28 15.26 6.47
N PHE A 143 -11.05 14.77 5.24
CA PHE A 143 -12.11 14.61 4.25
C PHE A 143 -13.16 13.59 4.70
N ALA A 144 -12.74 12.44 5.22
CA ALA A 144 -13.66 11.42 5.75
C ALA A 144 -14.56 11.97 6.85
N ARG A 145 -14.00 12.76 7.78
CA ARG A 145 -14.76 13.42 8.86
C ARG A 145 -15.75 14.44 8.33
N GLU A 146 -15.40 15.20 7.28
CA GLU A 146 -16.32 16.15 6.64
C GLU A 146 -17.49 15.44 5.96
N LYS A 147 -17.27 14.23 5.43
CA LYS A 147 -18.28 13.44 4.71
C LYS A 147 -19.04 12.45 5.59
N ASP A 148 -18.84 12.47 6.91
CA ASP A 148 -19.37 11.47 7.85
C ASP A 148 -19.08 10.02 7.39
N TRP A 149 -17.92 9.80 6.78
CA TRP A 149 -17.49 8.52 6.24
C TRP A 149 -16.67 7.74 7.27
N ASP A 150 -17.03 6.48 7.52
CA ASP A 150 -16.31 5.58 8.42
C ASP A 150 -14.98 5.13 7.79
N PHE A 151 -13.98 5.99 7.89
CA PHE A 151 -12.61 5.72 7.50
C PHE A 151 -11.66 5.87 8.68
N THR A 152 -10.86 4.83 8.90
CA THR A 152 -9.77 4.82 9.87
C THR A 152 -8.43 4.63 9.17
N PHE A 153 -7.44 5.44 9.53
CA PHE A 153 -6.07 5.31 9.05
C PHE A 153 -5.15 4.82 10.16
N ALA A 154 -4.32 3.81 9.87
CA ALA A 154 -3.25 3.34 10.74
C ALA A 154 -1.88 3.59 10.11
N LEU A 155 -1.01 4.30 10.85
CA LEU A 155 0.41 4.41 10.49
C LEU A 155 1.12 3.11 10.87
N GLN A 156 1.15 2.14 9.97
CA GLN A 156 1.57 0.77 10.27
C GLN A 156 2.47 0.20 9.17
N ASP A 157 3.58 -0.39 9.61
CA ASP A 157 4.43 -1.24 8.78
C ASP A 157 3.99 -2.70 8.93
N VAL A 158 3.46 -3.29 7.85
CA VAL A 158 2.99 -4.67 7.85
C VAL A 158 4.11 -5.71 8.02
N LEU A 159 5.38 -5.33 7.82
CA LEU A 159 6.52 -6.18 8.14
C LEU A 159 6.90 -6.14 9.63
N CYS A 160 6.42 -5.13 10.38
CA CYS A 160 6.62 -5.04 11.82
C CYS A 160 5.49 -5.72 12.59
N ALA A 161 4.24 -5.51 12.16
CA ALA A 161 3.06 -6.12 12.78
C ALA A 161 1.97 -6.38 11.72
N PRO A 162 1.32 -7.56 11.72
CA PRO A 162 0.22 -7.83 10.81
C PRO A 162 -1.00 -6.95 11.13
N PRO A 163 -1.85 -6.61 10.14
CA PRO A 163 -3.15 -6.00 10.40
C PRO A 163 -3.99 -6.88 11.32
N ALA A 164 -4.47 -6.31 12.44
CA ALA A 164 -5.33 -7.02 13.39
C ALA A 164 -6.82 -6.87 13.08
N GLU A 165 -7.17 -5.85 12.28
CA GLU A 165 -8.55 -5.54 11.91
C GLU A 165 -9.19 -6.65 11.08
N ALA A 166 -10.51 -6.76 11.17
CA ALA A 166 -11.32 -7.65 10.37
C ALA A 166 -12.15 -6.87 9.35
N GLY A 167 -12.50 -7.51 8.24
CA GLY A 167 -13.32 -6.94 7.17
C GLY A 167 -13.85 -8.02 6.22
N ASP A 168 -14.65 -7.61 5.25
CA ASP A 168 -15.25 -8.52 4.26
C ASP A 168 -14.27 -8.75 3.09
N LEU A 169 -13.46 -7.74 2.77
CA LEU A 169 -12.48 -7.77 1.69
C LEU A 169 -11.19 -7.04 2.12
N ALA A 170 -10.03 -7.62 1.83
CA ALA A 170 -8.75 -6.90 1.88
C ALA A 170 -8.25 -6.56 0.47
N LEU A 171 -7.76 -5.34 0.27
CA LEU A 171 -7.08 -4.91 -0.95
C LEU A 171 -5.57 -4.89 -0.71
N ILE A 172 -4.83 -5.56 -1.59
CA ILE A 172 -3.37 -5.67 -1.53
C ILE A 172 -2.82 -5.28 -2.91
N PHE A 173 -2.84 -3.98 -3.20
CA PHE A 173 -2.57 -3.48 -4.55
C PHE A 173 -1.12 -3.06 -4.73
N LYS A 174 -0.43 -3.69 -5.70
CA LYS A 174 0.98 -3.43 -6.07
C LYS A 174 1.96 -3.54 -4.88
N LEU A 175 1.59 -4.29 -3.83
CA LEU A 175 2.36 -4.37 -2.59
C LEU A 175 3.26 -5.60 -2.52
N LEU A 176 2.75 -6.79 -2.85
CA LEU A 176 3.45 -8.06 -2.60
C LEU A 176 4.88 -8.12 -3.16
N PRO A 177 5.18 -7.65 -4.40
CA PRO A 177 6.55 -7.66 -4.91
C PRO A 177 7.53 -6.82 -4.09
N LEU A 178 7.06 -5.74 -3.45
CA LEU A 178 7.90 -4.92 -2.59
C LEU A 178 8.20 -5.66 -1.29
N LEU A 179 7.19 -6.25 -0.65
CA LEU A 179 7.34 -7.01 0.58
C LEU A 179 8.30 -8.18 0.39
N GLU A 180 8.11 -8.97 -0.67
CA GLU A 180 8.93 -10.15 -0.94
C GLU A 180 10.42 -9.82 -1.16
N ARG A 181 10.71 -8.64 -1.75
CA ARG A 181 12.09 -8.16 -1.92
C ARG A 181 12.71 -7.66 -0.62
N GLU A 182 11.90 -7.05 0.25
CA GLU A 182 12.37 -6.55 1.55
C GLU A 182 12.58 -7.70 2.54
N GLN A 183 11.68 -8.69 2.53
CA GLN A 183 11.74 -9.87 3.39
C GLN A 183 11.11 -11.07 2.67
N ALA A 184 11.92 -12.06 2.29
CA ALA A 184 11.46 -13.27 1.62
C ALA A 184 10.39 -14.01 2.46
N GLY A 185 9.34 -14.49 1.81
CA GLY A 185 8.17 -15.15 2.41
C GLY A 185 7.15 -14.20 3.04
N SER A 186 7.46 -12.90 3.18
CA SER A 186 6.56 -11.95 3.86
C SER A 186 5.27 -11.68 3.09
N ALA A 187 5.27 -11.81 1.75
CA ALA A 187 4.08 -11.59 0.96
C ALA A 187 2.97 -12.62 1.29
N MET A 188 3.33 -13.90 1.32
CA MET A 188 2.36 -14.97 1.63
C MET A 188 1.99 -14.97 3.11
N ALA A 189 2.96 -14.71 4.00
CA ALA A 189 2.68 -14.56 5.43
C ALA A 189 1.69 -13.41 5.72
N LEU A 190 1.77 -12.29 4.98
CA LEU A 190 0.79 -11.23 5.06
C LEU A 190 -0.61 -11.75 4.71
N LEU A 191 -0.79 -12.40 3.55
CA LEU A 191 -2.10 -12.92 3.13
C LEU A 191 -2.70 -13.86 4.19
N GLN A 192 -1.89 -14.75 4.75
CA GLN A 192 -2.28 -15.70 5.80
C GLN A 192 -2.76 -14.99 7.08
N SER A 193 -2.15 -13.86 7.43
CA SER A 193 -2.46 -13.10 8.64
C SER A 193 -3.75 -12.27 8.56
N LEU A 194 -4.26 -11.98 7.36
CA LEU A 194 -5.42 -11.10 7.19
C LEU A 194 -6.72 -11.77 7.68
N ASN A 195 -7.49 -11.01 8.46
CA ASN A 195 -8.80 -11.40 8.98
C ASN A 195 -9.92 -11.01 8.01
N THR A 196 -9.78 -11.39 6.74
CA THR A 196 -10.83 -11.24 5.71
C THR A 196 -11.04 -12.56 4.98
N PRO A 197 -12.29 -12.90 4.61
CA PRO A 197 -12.58 -14.13 3.86
C PRO A 197 -12.16 -14.03 2.39
N ARG A 198 -12.10 -12.80 1.83
CA ARG A 198 -11.69 -12.52 0.46
C ARG A 198 -10.61 -11.46 0.40
N MET A 199 -9.83 -11.50 -0.66
CA MET A 199 -8.83 -10.48 -0.98
C MET A 199 -8.80 -10.18 -2.47
N ALA A 200 -8.55 -8.93 -2.82
CA ALA A 200 -8.16 -8.54 -4.17
C ALA A 200 -6.68 -8.15 -4.15
N VAL A 201 -5.85 -8.94 -4.84
CA VAL A 201 -4.40 -8.76 -4.92
C VAL A 201 -4.05 -8.21 -6.29
N SER A 202 -3.25 -7.15 -6.39
CA SER A 202 -2.82 -6.62 -7.69
C SER A 202 -1.31 -6.50 -7.87
N PHE A 203 -0.87 -6.63 -9.12
CA PHE A 203 0.52 -6.52 -9.54
C PHE A 203 0.63 -5.50 -10.68
N PRO A 204 1.68 -4.67 -10.72
CA PRO A 204 1.93 -3.83 -11.88
C PRO A 204 2.37 -4.70 -13.07
N THR A 205 1.86 -4.43 -14.27
CA THR A 205 2.28 -5.13 -15.51
C THR A 205 3.45 -4.42 -16.22
N ARG A 206 3.81 -3.22 -15.75
CA ARG A 206 4.96 -2.43 -16.19
C ARG A 206 5.61 -1.71 -15.02
N SER A 207 6.89 -1.39 -15.13
CA SER A 207 7.55 -0.47 -14.21
C SER A 207 7.01 0.95 -14.36
N LEU A 208 7.17 1.78 -13.31
CA LEU A 208 6.88 3.23 -13.33
C LEU A 208 7.58 3.97 -14.48
N GLY A 209 8.70 3.43 -14.99
CA GLY A 209 9.46 3.96 -16.14
C GLY A 209 9.10 3.34 -17.50
N GLY A 210 8.04 2.54 -17.60
CA GLY A 210 7.49 2.02 -18.86
C GLY A 210 8.11 0.73 -19.41
N ARG A 211 9.14 0.15 -18.77
CA ARG A 211 9.66 -1.18 -19.14
C ARG A 211 8.75 -2.28 -18.58
N GLY A 212 8.29 -3.23 -19.41
CA GLY A 212 7.32 -4.24 -19.00
C GLY A 212 7.46 -5.65 -19.61
N LYS A 213 8.48 -5.94 -20.43
CA LYS A 213 8.64 -7.27 -21.04
C LYS A 213 8.80 -8.35 -19.95
N GLY A 214 7.84 -9.29 -19.90
CA GLY A 214 7.85 -10.43 -18.99
C GLY A 214 7.39 -10.16 -17.55
N MET A 215 7.06 -8.92 -17.18
CA MET A 215 6.71 -8.59 -15.79
C MET A 215 5.43 -9.27 -15.33
N GLU A 216 4.36 -9.18 -16.11
CA GLU A 216 3.08 -9.81 -15.82
C GLU A 216 3.21 -11.33 -15.68
N ALA A 217 3.87 -11.99 -16.64
CA ALA A 217 4.08 -13.44 -16.62
C ALA A 217 4.90 -13.88 -15.40
N ASN A 218 5.94 -13.13 -15.03
CA ASN A 218 6.77 -13.45 -13.86
C ASN A 218 6.00 -13.31 -12.55
N TYR A 219 5.22 -12.23 -12.38
CA TYR A 219 4.39 -12.07 -11.18
C TYR A 219 3.27 -13.10 -11.11
N ALA A 220 2.64 -13.43 -12.24
CA ALA A 220 1.64 -14.47 -12.29
C ALA A 220 2.21 -15.83 -11.88
N ALA A 221 3.33 -16.25 -12.48
CA ALA A 221 3.97 -17.52 -12.17
C ALA A 221 4.43 -17.60 -10.70
N TRP A 222 4.99 -16.51 -10.18
CA TRP A 222 5.39 -16.42 -8.77
C TRP A 222 4.20 -16.48 -7.82
N PHE A 223 3.12 -15.74 -8.10
CA PHE A 223 1.95 -15.69 -7.25
C PHE A 223 1.19 -17.02 -7.26
N GLU A 224 0.89 -17.56 -8.44
CA GLU A 224 0.17 -18.82 -8.59
C GLU A 224 0.96 -20.03 -8.05
N GLY A 225 2.28 -20.03 -8.25
CA GLY A 225 3.15 -21.12 -7.75
C GLY A 225 3.46 -21.02 -6.26
N GLY A 226 3.26 -19.86 -5.63
CA GLY A 226 3.58 -19.61 -4.22
C GLY A 226 2.37 -19.40 -3.32
N LEU A 227 1.15 -19.30 -3.87
CA LEU A 227 -0.06 -19.06 -3.10
C LEU A 227 -0.33 -20.24 -2.14
N PRO A 228 -0.51 -19.99 -0.83
CA PRO A 228 -0.81 -21.06 0.13
C PRO A 228 -2.10 -21.82 -0.22
N THR A 229 -2.14 -23.11 0.10
CA THR A 229 -3.23 -24.03 -0.29
C THR A 229 -4.58 -23.71 0.35
N GLU A 230 -4.59 -22.96 1.44
CA GLU A 230 -5.80 -22.44 2.07
C GLU A 230 -6.43 -21.29 1.27
N PHE A 231 -5.81 -20.81 0.19
CA PHE A 231 -6.40 -19.83 -0.71
C PHE A 231 -6.78 -20.45 -2.04
N GLU A 232 -7.90 -20.01 -2.58
CA GLU A 232 -8.38 -20.33 -3.92
C GLU A 232 -8.41 -19.05 -4.75
N ILE A 233 -7.95 -19.10 -5.99
CA ILE A 233 -8.11 -18.00 -6.97
C ILE A 233 -9.50 -18.14 -7.59
N GLU A 234 -10.42 -17.24 -7.22
CA GLU A 234 -11.79 -17.19 -7.78
C GLU A 234 -11.79 -16.62 -9.20
N ASP A 235 -10.97 -15.58 -9.46
CA ASP A 235 -10.84 -14.96 -10.78
C ASP A 235 -9.48 -14.26 -10.96
N LYS A 236 -9.08 -14.04 -12.22
CA LYS A 236 -7.85 -13.35 -12.63
C LYS A 236 -8.11 -12.51 -13.87
N LYS A 237 -7.79 -11.21 -13.82
CA LYS A 237 -7.95 -10.31 -14.96
C LYS A 237 -6.90 -9.22 -14.97
N THR A 238 -6.45 -8.83 -16.17
CA THR A 238 -5.62 -7.64 -16.36
C THR A 238 -6.50 -6.46 -16.75
N ILE A 239 -6.46 -5.37 -15.98
CA ILE A 239 -7.24 -4.14 -16.18
C ILE A 239 -6.26 -2.97 -16.24
N GLY A 240 -6.21 -2.30 -17.39
CA GLY A 240 -5.20 -1.28 -17.65
C GLY A 240 -3.79 -1.87 -17.56
N THR A 241 -3.04 -1.45 -16.53
CA THR A 241 -1.71 -2.00 -16.25
C THR A 241 -1.57 -2.60 -14.86
N GLU A 242 -2.66 -3.18 -14.38
CA GLU A 242 -2.70 -4.00 -13.18
C GLU A 242 -3.20 -5.40 -13.55
N LEU A 243 -2.46 -6.42 -13.13
CA LEU A 243 -2.93 -7.79 -13.07
C LEU A 243 -3.59 -7.98 -11.71
N ILE A 244 -4.85 -8.42 -11.68
CA ILE A 244 -5.65 -8.56 -10.47
C ILE A 244 -6.06 -10.01 -10.27
N TYR A 245 -5.95 -10.48 -9.04
CA TYR A 245 -6.46 -11.75 -8.57
C TYR A 245 -7.55 -11.49 -7.52
N LEU A 246 -8.70 -12.14 -7.67
CA LEU A 246 -9.66 -12.31 -6.60
C LEU A 246 -9.39 -13.64 -5.95
N ILE A 247 -9.07 -13.64 -4.65
CA ILE A 247 -8.78 -14.84 -3.89
C ILE A 247 -9.73 -14.97 -2.71
N LYS A 248 -10.03 -16.21 -2.35
CA LYS A 248 -10.87 -16.59 -1.21
C LYS A 248 -10.08 -17.47 -0.26
N LYS A 249 -10.16 -17.17 1.04
CA LYS A 249 -9.62 -18.02 2.10
C LYS A 249 -10.62 -19.15 2.37
N ASN A 250 -10.13 -20.38 2.33
CA ASN A 250 -10.86 -21.56 2.74
C ASN A 250 -10.72 -21.69 4.26
N GLY A 251 -11.87 -21.70 4.94
CA GLY A 251 -11.95 -21.81 6.40
C GLY A 251 -11.60 -23.21 6.91
#